data_AF-A0A167JM22-F1
#
_entry.id   AF-A0A167JM22-F1
#
_cell.length_a   1.000
_cell.length_b   1.000
_cell.length_c   1.000
_cell.angle_alpha   90.00
_cell.angle_beta   90.00
_cell.angle_gamma   90.00
#
_symmetry.space_group_name_H-M   'P 1'
#
loop_
_entity.id
_entity.type
_entity.pdbx_description
1 polymer ?
#
loop_
_entity_poly.entity_id
_entity_poly.type
_entity_poly.pdbx_seq_one_letter_code
_entity_poly.pdbx_strand_id
1 'polypeptide(L)'
;MSIALNRLARGSSRFIRSSQLLKCVQHSSTLTSPIRVPMPYFDADRFIAGLGKEGFSAQQAQAVIDALEDVVTESTINVTGSLVSRAEQEDAREFAKLKSEIQITEKRDVEEAKLANERLKSELDKLRKSLQEDIVRSQAGVRLDLNLEKGRIRDELVGHHEKLSATDEKIEGEVLELRRHMKEIKLQILQYMIGTITGAGTLILGYVHFLH
;
A
#
# COMPACT_ATOMS: atom_id res chain seq x y z
N MET A 1 -4.14 -18.59 27.76
CA MET A 1 -4.26 -18.34 26.30
C MET A 1 -4.37 -16.84 25.99
N SER A 2 -3.60 -15.96 26.63
CA SER A 2 -3.68 -14.49 26.42
C SER A 2 -2.33 -13.80 26.64
N ILE A 3 -1.36 -13.95 25.74
CA ILE A 3 -0.12 -13.13 25.76
C ILE A 3 0.29 -12.63 24.35
N ALA A 4 -0.43 -12.97 23.28
CA ALA A 4 0.01 -12.69 21.90
C ALA A 4 -0.74 -11.56 21.18
N LEU A 5 -1.10 -10.45 21.85
CA LEU A 5 -1.87 -9.37 21.21
C LEU A 5 -1.32 -7.95 21.40
N ASN A 6 -0.10 -7.78 21.91
CA ASN A 6 0.46 -6.43 22.16
C ASN A 6 1.84 -6.15 21.55
N ARG A 7 2.24 -6.90 20.51
CA ARG A 7 3.53 -6.71 19.81
C ARG A 7 3.39 -6.41 18.31
N LEU A 8 2.38 -5.66 17.90
CA LEU A 8 2.28 -5.17 16.51
C LEU A 8 1.93 -3.67 16.41
N ALA A 9 2.34 -2.87 17.40
CA ALA A 9 2.22 -1.40 17.38
C ALA A 9 3.58 -0.69 17.54
N ARG A 10 4.68 -1.36 17.19
CA ARG A 10 6.02 -0.77 17.14
C ARG A 10 6.73 -1.28 15.90
N GLY A 11 6.45 -0.64 14.77
CA GLY A 11 7.08 -0.99 13.51
C GLY A 11 6.86 0.09 12.49
N SER A 12 7.90 0.91 12.29
CA SER A 12 8.10 1.69 11.08
C SER A 12 7.24 2.96 10.93
N SER A 13 7.35 3.87 11.91
CA SER A 13 7.41 5.30 11.57
C SER A 13 8.71 5.55 10.80
N ARG A 14 8.74 5.11 9.54
CA ARG A 14 9.72 5.56 8.56
C ARG A 14 9.23 6.92 8.10
N PHE A 15 9.54 7.90 8.95
CA PHE A 15 9.64 9.30 8.56
C PHE A 15 10.57 9.32 7.33
N ILE A 16 9.99 9.33 6.14
CA ILE A 16 10.75 9.58 4.92
C ILE A 16 11.16 11.04 5.02
N ARG A 17 12.29 11.23 5.69
CA ARG A 17 13.13 12.40 5.63
C ARG A 17 13.62 12.45 4.19
N SER A 18 12.82 13.06 3.31
CA SER A 18 13.24 13.41 1.96
C SER A 18 14.22 14.58 2.08
N SER A 19 15.43 14.26 2.52
CA SER A 19 16.58 15.15 2.67
C SER A 19 17.22 15.49 1.31
N GLN A 20 16.41 15.80 0.30
CA GLN A 20 16.90 16.23 -1.02
C GLN A 20 16.41 17.61 -1.48
N LEU A 21 15.70 18.37 -0.63
CA LEU A 21 15.44 19.80 -0.87
C LEU A 21 16.16 20.70 0.13
N LEU A 22 17.39 20.32 0.49
CA LEU A 22 18.36 21.26 1.07
C LEU A 22 19.61 21.29 0.19
N LYS A 23 19.43 21.37 -1.14
CA LYS A 23 20.45 21.98 -1.98
C LYS A 23 20.42 23.46 -1.65
N CYS A 24 21.31 23.82 -0.74
CA CYS A 24 22.00 25.08 -0.66
C CYS A 24 21.36 26.12 -1.58
N VAL A 25 20.42 26.92 -1.04
CA VAL A 25 20.33 28.31 -1.50
C VAL A 25 21.67 28.88 -1.12
N GLN A 26 22.64 28.72 -2.03
CA GLN A 26 23.80 29.58 -2.11
C GLN A 26 23.19 30.96 -2.29
N HIS A 27 22.89 31.61 -1.17
CA HIS A 27 22.86 33.04 -1.09
C HIS A 27 24.25 33.45 -1.54
N SER A 28 24.43 33.63 -2.85
CA SER A 28 25.34 34.61 -3.39
C SER A 28 24.94 35.89 -2.69
N SER A 29 25.62 36.13 -1.58
CA SER A 29 25.66 37.41 -0.92
C SER A 29 26.37 38.28 -1.93
N THR A 30 25.61 38.80 -2.91
CA THR A 30 26.08 39.91 -3.71
C THR A 30 26.20 41.03 -2.71
N LEU A 31 27.40 41.15 -2.15
CA LEU A 31 27.91 42.33 -1.50
C LEU A 31 27.57 43.48 -2.45
N THR A 32 26.47 44.18 -2.16
CA THR A 32 26.22 45.50 -2.69
C THR A 32 27.37 46.34 -2.16
N SER A 33 28.46 46.37 -2.91
CA SER A 33 29.52 47.33 -2.74
C SER A 33 28.84 48.70 -2.77
N PRO A 34 29.02 49.55 -1.73
CA PRO A 34 28.42 50.87 -1.74
C PRO A 34 28.89 51.55 -3.01
N ILE A 35 27.95 52.06 -3.79
CA ILE A 35 28.22 52.84 -4.99
C ILE A 35 29.15 53.98 -4.56
N ARG A 36 30.46 53.82 -4.78
CA ARG A 36 31.43 54.89 -4.60
C ARG A 36 31.25 55.82 -5.78
N VAL A 37 30.36 56.78 -5.64
CA VAL A 37 30.32 57.94 -6.53
C VAL A 37 31.69 58.63 -6.38
N PRO A 38 32.52 58.69 -7.43
CA PRO A 38 33.77 59.44 -7.36
C PRO A 38 33.39 60.92 -7.16
N MET A 39 33.56 61.44 -5.95
CA MET A 39 33.28 62.85 -5.68
C MET A 39 34.30 63.69 -6.45
N PRO A 40 33.86 64.60 -7.35
CA PRO A 40 34.77 65.49 -8.04
C PRO A 40 35.51 66.36 -7.01
N TYR A 41 36.83 66.36 -7.08
CA TYR A 41 37.72 67.12 -6.20
C TYR A 41 37.49 68.62 -6.43
N PHE A 42 36.97 69.32 -5.42
CA PHE A 42 36.76 70.77 -5.49
C PHE A 42 38.10 71.49 -5.27
N ASP A 43 38.53 72.27 -6.27
CA ASP A 43 39.78 73.02 -6.25
C ASP A 43 39.54 74.43 -5.70
N ALA A 44 39.71 74.58 -4.38
CA ALA A 44 39.46 75.82 -3.65
C ALA A 44 40.39 76.95 -4.12
N ASP A 45 41.68 76.66 -4.36
CA ASP A 45 42.67 77.68 -4.72
C ASP A 45 42.37 78.35 -6.06
N ARG A 46 41.89 77.57 -7.04
CA ARG A 46 41.45 78.08 -8.33
C ARG A 46 40.19 78.96 -8.20
N PHE A 47 39.31 78.65 -7.25
CA PHE A 47 38.09 79.42 -7.00
C PHE A 47 38.39 80.77 -6.31
N ILE A 48 39.30 80.78 -5.34
CA ILE A 48 39.80 82.00 -4.68
C ILE A 48 40.46 82.92 -5.71
N ALA A 49 41.31 82.37 -6.59
CA ALA A 49 41.99 83.14 -7.63
C ALA A 49 41.01 83.75 -8.66
N GLY A 50 39.88 83.10 -8.91
CA GLY A 50 38.79 83.63 -9.74
C GLY A 50 38.05 84.78 -9.08
N LEU A 51 37.65 84.61 -7.80
CA LEU A 51 36.97 85.65 -7.01
C LEU A 51 37.83 86.90 -6.81
N GLY A 52 39.14 86.73 -6.66
CA GLY A 52 40.08 87.85 -6.58
C GLY A 52 40.12 88.71 -7.85
N LYS A 53 39.86 88.14 -9.03
CA LYS A 53 39.77 88.89 -10.30
C LYS A 53 38.47 89.69 -10.42
N GLU A 54 37.42 89.26 -9.72
CA GLU A 54 36.11 89.92 -9.64
C GLU A 54 36.03 90.96 -8.50
N GLY A 55 37.16 91.27 -7.83
CA GLY A 55 37.26 92.35 -6.85
C GLY A 55 37.02 91.95 -5.39
N PHE A 56 36.94 90.65 -5.08
CA PHE A 56 36.82 90.17 -3.70
C PHE A 56 38.17 90.16 -2.97
N SER A 57 38.18 90.54 -1.69
CA SER A 57 39.37 90.34 -0.85
C SER A 57 39.57 88.85 -0.55
N ALA A 58 40.82 88.44 -0.30
CA ALA A 58 41.15 87.04 -0.01
C ALA A 58 40.32 86.45 1.17
N GLN A 59 40.03 87.27 2.19
CA GLN A 59 39.19 86.87 3.33
C GLN A 59 37.73 86.64 2.94
N GLN A 60 37.18 87.47 2.04
CA GLN A 60 35.81 87.31 1.55
C GLN A 60 35.69 86.10 0.62
N ALA A 61 36.70 85.86 -0.23
CA ALA A 61 36.72 84.68 -1.10
C ALA A 61 36.80 83.36 -0.32
N GLN A 62 37.59 83.34 0.76
CA GLN A 62 37.65 82.20 1.68
C GLN A 62 36.30 81.94 2.35
N ALA A 63 35.67 82.98 2.90
CA ALA A 63 34.38 82.84 3.59
C ALA A 63 33.26 82.31 2.66
N VAL A 64 33.32 82.64 1.36
CA VAL A 64 32.37 82.12 0.36
C VAL A 64 32.62 80.63 0.08
N ILE A 65 33.88 80.19 0.06
CA ILE A 65 34.23 78.78 -0.11
C ILE A 65 33.82 77.96 1.10
N ASP A 66 34.10 78.45 2.30
CA ASP A 66 33.72 77.78 3.55
C ASP A 66 32.19 77.60 3.60
N ALA A 67 31.42 78.63 3.23
CA ALA A 67 29.96 78.53 3.14
C ALA A 67 29.48 77.56 2.05
N LEU A 68 30.21 77.43 0.93
CA LEU A 68 29.89 76.46 -0.12
C LEU A 68 30.20 75.03 0.31
N GLU A 69 31.31 74.83 1.02
CA GLU A 69 31.71 73.54 1.58
C GLU A 69 30.67 73.03 2.58
N ASP A 70 30.16 73.91 3.45
CA ASP A 70 29.08 73.59 4.38
C ASP A 70 27.81 73.14 3.64
N VAL A 71 27.37 73.91 2.63
CA VAL A 71 26.15 73.59 1.85
C VAL A 71 26.31 72.32 1.01
N VAL A 72 27.48 72.09 0.42
CA VAL A 72 27.76 70.87 -0.36
C VAL A 72 27.85 69.66 0.55
N THR A 73 28.45 69.80 1.73
CA THR A 73 28.51 68.73 2.74
C THR A 73 27.11 68.39 3.23
N GLU A 74 26.30 69.39 3.57
CA GLU A 74 24.90 69.22 3.98
C GLU A 74 24.06 68.56 2.86
N SER A 75 24.19 69.03 1.62
CA SER A 75 23.49 68.47 0.46
C SER A 75 23.89 67.02 0.18
N THR A 76 25.18 66.70 0.26
CA THR A 76 25.68 65.33 0.05
C THR A 76 25.18 64.40 1.14
N ILE A 77 25.24 64.80 2.41
CA ILE A 77 24.71 64.01 3.52
C ILE A 77 23.20 63.78 3.36
N ASN A 78 22.45 64.82 2.99
CA ASN A 78 21.01 64.73 2.81
C ASN A 78 20.60 63.84 1.62
N VAL A 79 21.26 64.01 0.46
CA VAL A 79 21.00 63.19 -0.73
C VAL A 79 21.40 61.74 -0.48
N THR A 80 22.59 61.47 0.04
CA THR A 80 23.04 60.09 0.35
C THR A 80 22.18 59.45 1.42
N GLY A 81 21.81 60.17 2.50
CA GLY A 81 20.92 59.67 3.54
C GLY A 81 19.53 59.30 3.00
N SER A 82 18.95 60.14 2.14
CA SER A 82 17.64 59.86 1.52
C SER A 82 17.67 58.68 0.55
N LEU A 83 18.77 58.49 -0.20
CA LEU A 83 18.95 57.37 -1.13
C LEU A 83 19.17 56.05 -0.40
N VAL A 84 20.00 56.04 0.65
CA VAL A 84 20.23 54.86 1.49
C VAL A 84 18.95 54.44 2.19
N SER A 85 18.20 55.41 2.74
CA SER A 85 16.90 55.14 3.38
C SER A 85 15.88 54.54 2.39
N ARG A 86 15.85 55.02 1.14
CA ARG A 86 14.98 54.47 0.09
C ARG A 86 15.38 53.06 -0.33
N ALA A 87 16.67 52.80 -0.50
CA ALA A 87 17.17 51.47 -0.85
C ALA A 87 16.84 50.44 0.24
N GLU A 88 17.08 50.77 1.52
CA GLU A 88 16.69 49.91 2.65
C GLU A 88 15.17 49.69 2.71
N GLN A 89 14.38 50.70 2.33
CA GLN A 89 12.92 50.61 2.30
C GLN A 89 12.41 49.75 1.13
N GLU A 90 13.07 49.76 -0.03
CA GLU A 90 12.76 48.88 -1.16
C GLU A 90 13.12 47.42 -0.83
N ASP A 91 14.31 47.17 -0.27
CA ASP A 91 14.73 45.83 0.17
C ASP A 91 13.77 45.25 1.21
N ALA A 92 13.32 46.06 2.18
CA ALA A 92 12.34 45.64 3.18
C ALA A 92 10.96 45.30 2.56
N ARG A 93 10.54 46.01 1.51
CA ARG A 93 9.29 45.72 0.78
C ARG A 93 9.40 44.43 -0.01
N GLU A 94 10.52 44.19 -0.68
CA GLU A 94 10.77 42.95 -1.42
C GLU A 94 10.81 41.74 -0.48
N PHE A 95 11.46 41.87 0.67
CA PHE A 95 11.46 40.82 1.69
C PHE A 95 10.06 40.52 2.23
N ALA A 96 9.25 41.56 2.48
CA ALA A 96 7.86 41.39 2.91
C ALA A 96 7.00 40.70 1.85
N LYS A 97 7.21 41.01 0.56
CA LYS A 97 6.54 40.35 -0.56
C LYS A 97 6.96 38.88 -0.69
N LEU A 98 8.25 38.59 -0.64
CA LEU A 98 8.75 37.22 -0.72
C LEU A 98 8.23 36.37 0.45
N LYS A 99 8.19 36.94 1.66
CA LYS A 99 7.63 36.29 2.83
C LYS A 99 6.14 35.96 2.66
N SER A 100 5.35 36.85 2.08
CA SER A 100 3.92 36.59 1.87
C SER A 100 3.70 35.53 0.79
N GLU A 101 4.50 35.55 -0.27
CA GLU A 101 4.47 34.55 -1.34
C GLU A 101 4.84 33.14 -0.83
N ILE A 102 5.89 33.05 0.01
CA ILE A 102 6.26 31.81 0.69
C ILE A 102 5.12 31.32 1.57
N GLN A 103 4.53 32.18 2.41
CA GLN A 103 3.42 31.78 3.28
C GLN A 103 2.18 31.31 2.51
N ILE A 104 1.87 31.91 1.36
CA ILE A 104 0.76 31.49 0.51
C ILE A 104 1.06 30.12 -0.11
N THR A 105 2.28 29.92 -0.58
CA THR A 105 2.71 28.67 -1.20
C THR A 105 2.72 27.53 -0.17
N GLU A 106 3.31 27.76 1.01
CA GLU A 106 3.30 26.78 2.10
C GLU A 106 1.87 26.38 2.52
N LYS A 107 0.95 27.34 2.63
CA LYS A 107 -0.45 27.05 2.93
C LYS A 107 -1.10 26.21 1.84
N ARG A 108 -0.87 26.56 0.58
CA ARG A 108 -1.37 25.80 -0.58
C ARG A 108 -0.86 24.36 -0.55
N ASP A 109 0.44 24.16 -0.36
CA ASP A 109 1.06 22.85 -0.36
C ASP A 109 0.53 21.97 0.79
N VAL A 110 0.32 22.58 1.96
CA VAL A 110 -0.28 21.89 3.11
C VAL A 110 -1.74 21.51 2.83
N GLU A 111 -2.52 22.38 2.21
CA GLU A 111 -3.90 22.09 1.83
C GLU A 111 -3.98 21.00 0.76
N GLU A 112 -3.11 21.04 -0.25
CA GLU A 112 -3.03 20.01 -1.28
C GLU A 112 -2.63 18.66 -0.69
N ALA A 113 -1.61 18.63 0.17
CA ALA A 113 -1.19 17.42 0.86
C ALA A 113 -2.30 16.84 1.76
N LYS A 114 -3.04 17.69 2.48
CA LYS A 114 -4.20 17.25 3.28
C LYS A 114 -5.27 16.63 2.39
N LEU A 115 -5.60 17.30 1.28
CA LEU A 115 -6.61 16.82 0.35
C LEU A 115 -6.22 15.48 -0.30
N ALA A 116 -4.95 15.33 -0.68
CA ALA A 116 -4.41 14.07 -1.17
C ALA A 116 -4.50 12.96 -0.11
N ASN A 117 -4.19 13.28 1.16
CA ASN A 117 -4.26 12.32 2.26
C ASN A 117 -5.70 11.85 2.52
N GLU A 118 -6.67 12.77 2.54
CA GLU A 118 -8.09 12.42 2.69
C GLU A 118 -8.61 11.58 1.51
N ARG A 119 -8.18 11.89 0.28
CA ARG A 119 -8.49 11.04 -0.89
C ARG A 119 -7.93 9.63 -0.72
N LEU A 120 -6.65 9.50 -0.37
CA LEU A 120 -6.00 8.21 -0.16
C LEU A 120 -6.66 7.40 0.96
N LYS A 121 -7.06 8.04 2.06
CA LYS A 121 -7.84 7.39 3.12
C LYS A 121 -9.18 6.86 2.59
N SER A 122 -9.89 7.67 1.81
CA SER A 122 -11.18 7.26 1.23
C SER A 122 -11.03 6.07 0.26
N GLU A 123 -9.96 6.05 -0.55
CA GLU A 123 -9.65 4.94 -1.45
C GLU A 123 -9.26 3.68 -0.67
N LEU A 124 -8.47 3.84 0.39
CA LEU A 124 -8.10 2.74 1.28
C LEU A 124 -9.33 2.13 1.95
N ASP A 125 -10.26 2.94 2.42
CA ASP A 125 -11.51 2.46 3.01
C ASP A 125 -12.40 1.73 1.99
N LYS A 126 -12.46 2.23 0.73
CA LYS A 126 -13.16 1.53 -0.36
C LYS A 126 -12.51 0.18 -0.67
N LEU A 127 -11.19 0.15 -0.80
CA LEU A 127 -10.45 -1.08 -1.08
C LEU A 127 -10.61 -2.10 0.05
N ARG A 128 -10.57 -1.63 1.31
CA ARG A 128 -10.80 -2.48 2.48
C ARG A 128 -12.19 -3.10 2.47
N LYS A 129 -13.23 -2.33 2.14
CA LYS A 129 -14.61 -2.85 2.03
C LYS A 129 -14.74 -3.88 0.91
N SER A 130 -14.23 -3.55 -0.28
CA SER A 130 -14.22 -4.48 -1.42
C SER A 130 -13.52 -5.79 -1.07
N LEU A 131 -12.35 -5.73 -0.42
CA LEU A 131 -11.62 -6.92 0.00
C LEU A 131 -12.40 -7.76 1.02
N GLN A 132 -13.10 -7.11 1.97
CA GLN A 132 -13.95 -7.82 2.92
C GLN A 132 -15.13 -8.52 2.23
N GLU A 133 -15.77 -7.86 1.25
CA GLU A 133 -16.83 -8.45 0.44
C GLU A 133 -16.34 -9.65 -0.36
N ASP A 134 -15.16 -9.55 -0.97
CA ASP A 134 -14.54 -10.64 -1.72
C ASP A 134 -14.16 -11.82 -0.84
N ILE A 135 -13.64 -11.58 0.38
CA ILE A 135 -13.37 -12.64 1.36
C ILE A 135 -14.65 -13.36 1.75
N VAL A 136 -15.72 -12.61 2.07
CA VAL A 136 -17.00 -13.20 2.46
C VAL A 136 -17.60 -14.00 1.30
N ARG A 137 -17.54 -13.48 0.08
CA ARG A 137 -18.02 -14.16 -1.13
C ARG A 137 -17.23 -15.44 -1.39
N SER A 138 -15.90 -15.38 -1.35
CA SER A 138 -15.02 -16.53 -1.55
C SER A 138 -15.27 -17.60 -0.48
N GLN A 139 -15.40 -17.20 0.79
CA GLN A 139 -15.70 -18.13 1.89
C GLN A 139 -17.07 -18.78 1.75
N ALA A 140 -18.08 -18.05 1.30
CA ALA A 140 -19.40 -18.60 1.00
C ALA A 140 -19.34 -19.62 -0.15
N GLY A 141 -18.56 -19.32 -1.20
CA GLY A 141 -18.27 -20.26 -2.29
C GLY A 141 -17.64 -21.55 -1.79
N VAL A 142 -16.53 -21.47 -1.05
CA VAL A 142 -15.85 -22.64 -0.48
C VAL A 142 -16.78 -23.45 0.42
N ARG A 143 -17.61 -22.80 1.25
CA ARG A 143 -18.60 -23.50 2.07
C ARG A 143 -19.63 -24.26 1.24
N LEU A 144 -20.12 -23.65 0.17
CA LEU A 144 -21.05 -24.31 -0.75
C LEU A 144 -20.39 -25.50 -1.44
N ASP A 145 -19.17 -25.31 -1.97
CA ASP A 145 -18.42 -26.37 -2.64
C ASP A 145 -18.21 -27.58 -1.73
N LEU A 146 -17.81 -27.35 -0.48
CA LEU A 146 -17.65 -28.40 0.52
C LEU A 146 -18.98 -29.09 0.84
N ASN A 147 -20.08 -28.35 0.91
CA ASN A 147 -21.40 -28.94 1.17
C ASN A 147 -21.88 -29.80 0.00
N LEU A 148 -21.67 -29.33 -1.24
CA LEU A 148 -22.00 -30.10 -2.45
C LEU A 148 -21.15 -31.37 -2.55
N GLU A 149 -19.84 -31.25 -2.30
CA GLU A 149 -18.93 -32.39 -2.30
C GLU A 149 -19.24 -33.39 -1.19
N LYS A 150 -19.60 -32.90 0.01
CA LYS A 150 -20.08 -33.76 1.10
C LYS A 150 -21.37 -34.50 0.73
N GLY A 151 -22.27 -33.83 0.01
CA GLY A 151 -23.48 -34.45 -0.55
C GLY A 151 -23.12 -35.56 -1.53
N ARG A 152 -22.25 -35.24 -2.50
CA ARG A 152 -21.78 -36.20 -3.52
C ARG A 152 -21.13 -37.45 -2.91
N ILE A 153 -20.22 -37.28 -1.95
CA ILE A 153 -19.59 -38.40 -1.23
C ILE A 153 -20.64 -39.26 -0.52
N ARG A 154 -21.66 -38.63 0.07
CA ARG A 154 -22.75 -39.35 0.75
C ARG A 154 -23.58 -40.17 -0.23
N ASP A 155 -23.93 -39.60 -1.38
CA ASP A 155 -24.70 -40.28 -2.42
C ASP A 155 -23.90 -41.44 -3.03
N GLU A 156 -22.60 -41.24 -3.27
CA GLU A 156 -21.69 -42.31 -3.70
C GLU A 156 -21.59 -43.42 -2.64
N LEU A 157 -21.48 -43.08 -1.36
CA LEU A 157 -21.44 -44.06 -0.27
C LEU A 157 -22.74 -44.87 -0.17
N VAL A 158 -23.90 -44.21 -0.33
CA VAL A 158 -25.21 -44.89 -0.38
C VAL A 158 -25.26 -45.85 -1.57
N GLY A 159 -24.85 -45.39 -2.76
CA GLY A 159 -24.79 -46.25 -3.95
C GLY A 159 -23.83 -47.44 -3.81
N HIS A 160 -22.71 -47.26 -3.10
CA HIS A 160 -21.82 -48.38 -2.76
C HIS A 160 -22.45 -49.34 -1.77
N HIS A 161 -23.17 -48.84 -0.77
CA HIS A 161 -23.88 -49.66 0.20
C HIS A 161 -24.98 -50.51 -0.46
N GLU A 162 -25.75 -49.92 -1.37
CA GLU A 162 -26.76 -50.64 -2.17
C GLU A 162 -26.14 -51.76 -3.00
N LYS A 163 -25.03 -51.49 -3.70
CA LYS A 163 -24.30 -52.51 -4.47
C LYS A 163 -23.77 -53.63 -3.57
N LEU A 164 -23.29 -53.29 -2.38
CA LEU A 164 -22.80 -54.26 -1.41
C LEU A 164 -23.94 -55.14 -0.91
N SER A 165 -25.07 -54.55 -0.52
CA SER A 165 -26.26 -55.27 -0.06
C SER A 165 -26.82 -56.21 -1.12
N ALA A 166 -26.93 -55.74 -2.38
CA ALA A 166 -27.38 -56.58 -3.48
C ALA A 166 -26.42 -57.76 -3.76
N THR A 167 -25.12 -57.55 -3.57
CA THR A 167 -24.12 -58.63 -3.71
C THR A 167 -24.22 -59.62 -2.55
N ASP A 168 -24.46 -59.14 -1.33
CA ASP A 168 -24.66 -59.98 -0.13
C ASP A 168 -25.90 -60.87 -0.28
N GLU A 169 -27.02 -60.30 -0.71
CA GLU A 169 -28.25 -61.05 -1.03
C GLU A 169 -28.00 -62.12 -2.10
N LYS A 170 -27.19 -61.82 -3.12
CA LYS A 170 -26.81 -62.79 -4.14
C LYS A 170 -25.98 -63.94 -3.56
N ILE A 171 -25.00 -63.65 -2.70
CA ILE A 171 -24.19 -64.66 -2.02
C ILE A 171 -25.07 -65.54 -1.13
N GLU A 172 -25.98 -64.96 -0.35
CA GLU A 172 -26.94 -65.73 0.44
C GLU A 172 -27.80 -66.65 -0.42
N GLY A 173 -28.26 -66.15 -1.57
CA GLY A 173 -28.98 -66.93 -2.58
C GLY A 173 -28.17 -68.14 -3.09
N GLU A 174 -26.92 -67.91 -3.50
CA GLU A 174 -26.01 -68.97 -3.97
C GLU A 174 -25.74 -70.01 -2.86
N VAL A 175 -25.57 -69.58 -1.61
CA VAL A 175 -25.38 -70.48 -0.46
C VAL A 175 -26.61 -71.36 -0.22
N LEU A 176 -27.82 -70.80 -0.30
CA LEU A 176 -29.06 -71.55 -0.17
C LEU A 176 -29.25 -72.54 -1.32
N GLU A 177 -28.87 -72.16 -2.54
CA GLU A 177 -28.87 -73.03 -3.71
C GLU A 177 -27.89 -74.21 -3.55
N LEU A 178 -26.65 -73.95 -3.17
CA LEU A 178 -25.65 -74.99 -2.86
C LEU A 178 -26.15 -75.94 -1.78
N ARG A 179 -26.82 -75.40 -0.74
CA ARG A 179 -27.41 -76.23 0.33
C ARG A 179 -28.56 -77.11 -0.18
N ARG A 180 -29.35 -76.62 -1.14
CA ARG A 180 -30.42 -77.40 -1.78
C ARG A 180 -29.82 -78.54 -2.61
N HIS A 181 -28.84 -78.27 -3.45
CA HIS A 181 -28.14 -79.29 -4.22
C HIS A 181 -27.50 -80.36 -3.33
N MET A 182 -26.89 -79.97 -2.22
CA MET A 182 -26.34 -80.92 -1.25
C MET A 182 -27.42 -81.85 -0.67
N LYS A 183 -28.61 -81.32 -0.34
CA LYS A 183 -29.72 -82.14 0.16
C LYS A 183 -30.25 -83.08 -0.94
N GLU A 184 -30.34 -82.59 -2.17
CA GLU A 184 -30.77 -83.39 -3.32
C GLU A 184 -29.80 -84.56 -3.57
N ILE A 185 -28.49 -84.30 -3.62
CA ILE A 185 -27.46 -85.34 -3.78
C ILE A 185 -27.58 -86.40 -2.67
N LYS A 186 -27.78 -85.98 -1.41
CA LYS A 186 -27.99 -86.93 -0.30
C LYS A 186 -29.20 -87.84 -0.52
N LEU A 187 -30.31 -87.31 -1.01
CA LEU A 187 -31.51 -88.09 -1.32
C LEU A 187 -31.30 -89.02 -2.52
N GLN A 188 -30.62 -88.56 -3.56
CA GLN A 188 -30.27 -89.39 -4.71
C GLN A 188 -29.40 -90.59 -4.30
N ILE A 189 -28.40 -90.37 -3.43
CA ILE A 189 -27.57 -91.45 -2.87
C ILE A 189 -28.45 -92.44 -2.09
N LEU A 190 -29.35 -91.95 -1.24
CA LEU A 190 -30.25 -92.82 -0.48
C LEU A 190 -31.16 -93.66 -1.41
N GLN A 191 -31.72 -93.06 -2.45
CA GLN A 191 -32.51 -93.77 -3.46
C GLN A 191 -31.69 -94.84 -4.19
N TYR A 192 -30.45 -94.52 -4.57
CA TYR A 192 -29.54 -95.49 -5.18
C TYR A 192 -29.26 -96.68 -4.26
N MET A 193 -29.04 -96.44 -2.97
CA MET A 193 -28.88 -97.49 -1.97
C MET A 193 -30.13 -98.39 -1.86
N ILE A 194 -31.33 -97.79 -1.86
CA ILE A 194 -32.58 -98.57 -1.84
C ILE A 194 -32.72 -99.41 -3.11
N GLY A 195 -32.39 -98.83 -4.28
CA GLY A 195 -32.44 -99.53 -5.56
C GLY A 195 -31.49 -100.72 -5.64
N THR A 196 -30.25 -100.57 -5.16
CA THR A 196 -29.27 -101.66 -5.15
C THR A 196 -29.65 -102.78 -4.19
N ILE A 197 -30.13 -102.45 -2.99
CA ILE A 197 -30.62 -103.46 -2.02
C ILE A 197 -31.83 -104.21 -2.59
N THR A 198 -32.79 -103.50 -3.17
CA THR A 198 -34.00 -104.10 -3.78
C THR A 198 -33.63 -104.98 -4.97
N GLY A 199 -32.71 -104.54 -5.82
CA GLY A 199 -32.20 -105.32 -6.97
C GLY A 199 -31.49 -106.59 -6.52
N ALA A 200 -30.60 -106.50 -5.53
CA ALA A 200 -29.93 -107.66 -4.94
C ALA A 200 -30.94 -108.63 -4.31
N GLY A 201 -31.92 -108.13 -3.55
CA GLY A 201 -32.99 -108.95 -2.97
C GLY A 201 -33.83 -109.67 -4.04
N THR A 202 -34.14 -108.99 -5.15
CA THR A 202 -34.90 -109.56 -6.28
C THR A 202 -34.11 -110.67 -6.97
N LEU A 203 -32.79 -110.48 -7.18
CA LEU A 203 -31.91 -111.50 -7.74
C LEU A 203 -31.84 -112.76 -6.87
N ILE A 204 -31.70 -112.58 -5.54
CA ILE A 204 -31.67 -113.69 -4.58
C ILE A 204 -32.99 -114.47 -4.63
N LEU A 205 -34.13 -113.75 -4.60
CA LEU A 205 -35.46 -114.37 -4.69
C LEU A 205 -35.64 -115.12 -6.02
N GLY A 206 -35.20 -114.54 -7.13
CA GLY A 206 -35.22 -115.20 -8.45
C GLY A 206 -34.36 -116.47 -8.50
N TYR A 207 -33.17 -116.45 -7.88
CA TYR A 207 -32.31 -117.63 -7.79
C TYR A 207 -32.96 -118.75 -6.95
N VAL A 208 -33.53 -118.41 -5.79
CA VAL A 208 -34.25 -119.37 -4.95
C VAL A 208 -35.44 -119.98 -5.69
N HIS A 209 -36.20 -119.16 -6.43
CA HIS A 209 -37.33 -119.63 -7.24
C HIS A 209 -36.90 -120.52 -8.41
N PHE A 210 -35.74 -120.27 -9.03
CA PHE A 210 -35.21 -121.13 -10.09
C PHE A 210 -34.70 -122.48 -9.56
N LEU A 211 -34.24 -122.52 -8.31
CA LEU A 211 -33.66 -123.71 -7.69
C LEU A 211 -34.72 -124.67 -7.09
N HIS A 212 -35.91 -124.17 -6.74
CA HIS A 212 -37.02 -124.93 -6.17
C HIS A 212 -38.04 -125.32 -7.24
#